data_AF-A0AAN7RVU3-F1
#
_entry.id   AF-A0AAN7RVU3-F1
#
_cell.length_a   1.000
_cell.length_b   1.000
_cell.length_c   1.000
_cell.angle_alpha   90.00
_cell.angle_beta   90.00
_cell.angle_gamma   90.00
#
_symmetry.space_group_name_H-M   'P 1'
#
loop_
_entity.id
_entity.type
_entity.pdbx_description
1 polymer ?
#
loop_
_entity_poly.entity_id
_entity_poly.type
_entity_poly.pdbx_seq_one_letter_code
_entity_poly.pdbx_strand_id
1 'polypeptide(L)'
;MGFEITKGQRELNTERKEAICRIAVPTSKKQLRGFLGIARWCHLWIPNFGLIAKPLYAAVKGPEGVLEWTPECRKNFDEIKRKRMEASALGLPKLRTVFVPHAVSSVLENKGHHWISPSRLAKYQALLLEQDDVVISLTSALNPTTLLLISKSGELHHDCLATIEQVYSSKPDLRDEPLPNAELEVFTDGSSFILEGRWKAGYAVVTHTQALEAKSLPSNTSAQKAELGKRVSIYTDSKYAFRVVHAHGAIWKEKGLLSSHGTPIKYGTEIMKLLQAVLQPKEVAIMHCKAHQKGNSEITKGNRKADQLAKEAALQKSEFEGALIPVPHLELLPPQYTEKENQLAEQLDCSKTDQGRWVTPLKQLLISEKMMEILLENMHQETHSGADALVLIAKRRHWAKNAKPSRYNSQKVCYLLRQ
;
A
#
# COMPACT_ATOMS: atom_id res chain seq x y z
N MET A 1 44.88 -3.91 4.54
CA MET A 1 43.44 -3.60 4.34
C MET A 1 43.10 -2.10 4.41
N GLY A 2 44.08 -1.18 4.46
CA GLY A 2 43.82 0.27 4.43
C GLY A 2 43.22 0.86 5.70
N PHE A 3 43.46 0.19 6.83
CA PHE A 3 43.13 0.70 8.15
C PHE A 3 44.39 0.71 9.00
N GLU A 4 44.49 1.68 9.88
CA GLU A 4 45.49 1.73 10.95
C GLU A 4 44.80 1.33 12.25
N ILE A 5 45.36 0.38 12.99
CA ILE A 5 44.82 -0.08 14.26
C ILE A 5 45.83 0.28 15.35
N THR A 6 45.40 1.06 16.34
CA THR A 6 46.28 1.51 17.41
C THR A 6 45.48 1.62 18.70
N LYS A 7 45.98 1.05 19.80
CA LYS A 7 45.40 1.16 21.16
C LYS A 7 43.88 0.88 21.24
N GLY A 8 43.37 -0.10 20.49
CA GLY A 8 41.95 -0.45 20.49
C GLY A 8 41.05 0.46 19.65
N GLN A 9 41.63 1.28 18.78
CA GLN A 9 40.95 2.11 17.80
C GLN A 9 41.34 1.70 16.38
N ARG A 10 40.44 1.97 15.41
CA ARG A 10 40.63 1.74 13.98
C ARG A 10 40.39 3.03 13.21
N GLU A 11 41.38 3.44 12.44
CA GLU A 11 41.39 4.63 11.61
C GLU A 11 41.50 4.30 10.12
N LEU A 12 40.99 5.19 9.28
CA LEU A 12 41.21 5.15 7.84
C LEU A 12 42.59 5.72 7.54
N ASN A 13 43.42 4.98 6.80
CA ASN A 13 44.76 5.45 6.44
C ASN A 13 44.70 6.73 5.58
N THR A 14 45.66 7.63 5.80
CA THR A 14 45.71 8.96 5.16
C THR A 14 45.73 8.87 3.64
N GLU A 15 46.51 7.93 3.09
CA GLU A 15 46.62 7.71 1.64
C GLU A 15 45.26 7.38 0.99
N ARG A 16 44.40 6.58 1.65
CA ARG A 16 43.04 6.33 1.12
C ARG A 16 42.07 7.44 1.43
N LYS A 17 42.27 8.25 2.48
CA LYS A 17 41.46 9.48 2.65
C LYS A 17 41.66 10.38 1.44
N GLU A 18 42.92 10.58 1.03
CA GLU A 18 43.29 11.38 -0.13
C GLU A 18 42.83 10.79 -1.47
N ALA A 19 42.96 9.48 -1.68
CA ALA A 19 42.59 8.83 -2.94
C ALA A 19 41.13 9.08 -3.35
N ILE A 20 40.19 9.12 -2.40
CA ILE A 20 38.79 9.46 -2.69
C ILE A 20 38.55 10.96 -2.83
N CYS A 21 39.28 11.80 -2.09
CA CYS A 21 39.21 13.25 -2.29
C CYS A 21 39.70 13.67 -3.69
N ARG A 22 40.65 12.93 -4.26
CA ARG A 22 41.16 13.14 -5.62
C ARG A 22 40.23 12.62 -6.72
N ILE A 23 39.14 11.92 -6.40
CA ILE A 23 38.16 11.49 -7.40
C ILE A 23 37.52 12.75 -8.01
N ALA A 24 37.72 12.90 -9.32
CA ALA A 24 37.09 13.91 -10.14
C ALA A 24 35.57 13.75 -10.12
N VAL A 25 34.85 14.86 -10.32
CA VAL A 25 33.38 14.84 -10.35
C VAL A 25 32.93 13.87 -11.46
N PRO A 26 32.15 12.82 -11.12
CA PRO A 26 31.66 11.87 -12.13
C PRO A 26 30.89 12.56 -13.24
N THR A 27 31.18 12.22 -14.50
CA THR A 27 30.41 12.71 -15.67
C THR A 27 29.45 11.65 -16.22
N SER A 28 29.59 10.40 -15.75
CA SER A 28 28.73 9.27 -16.14
C SER A 28 28.15 8.54 -14.94
N LYS A 29 27.00 7.88 -15.13
CA LYS A 29 26.39 7.02 -14.11
C LYS A 29 27.33 5.90 -13.66
N LYS A 30 28.13 5.33 -14.58
CA LYS A 30 29.17 4.33 -14.27
C LYS A 30 30.22 4.86 -13.28
N GLN A 31 30.76 6.05 -13.53
CA GLN A 31 31.72 6.67 -12.62
C GLN A 31 31.10 6.99 -11.25
N LEU A 32 29.84 7.43 -11.22
CA LEU A 32 29.14 7.69 -9.97
C LEU A 32 28.89 6.40 -9.17
N ARG A 33 28.56 5.28 -9.82
CA ARG A 33 28.48 3.97 -9.15
C ARG A 33 29.85 3.53 -8.61
N GLY A 34 30.92 3.77 -9.35
CA GLY A 34 32.29 3.54 -8.88
C GLY A 34 32.59 4.33 -7.61
N PHE A 35 32.29 5.63 -7.61
CA PHE A 35 32.42 6.48 -6.42
C PHE A 35 31.58 5.97 -5.25
N LEU A 36 30.29 5.66 -5.47
CA LEU A 36 29.40 5.14 -4.42
C LEU A 36 29.88 3.80 -3.86
N GLY A 37 30.47 2.93 -4.68
CA GLY A 37 31.08 1.68 -4.23
C GLY A 37 32.23 1.93 -3.26
N ILE A 38 33.11 2.89 -3.59
CA ILE A 38 34.24 3.24 -2.74
C ILE A 38 33.78 3.99 -1.48
N ALA A 39 32.82 4.91 -1.61
CA ALA A 39 32.25 5.64 -0.49
C ALA A 39 31.54 4.70 0.49
N ARG A 40 30.83 3.67 -0.03
CA ARG A 40 30.17 2.64 0.77
C ARG A 40 31.16 1.84 1.61
N TRP A 41 32.38 1.61 1.16
CA TRP A 41 33.39 0.94 1.99
C TRP A 41 33.72 1.72 3.28
N CYS A 42 33.54 3.05 3.24
CA CYS A 42 33.86 3.98 4.33
C CYS A 42 32.60 4.44 5.09
N HIS A 43 31.42 3.89 4.79
CA HIS A 43 30.16 4.43 5.30
C HIS A 43 30.10 4.46 6.84
N LEU A 44 30.82 3.55 7.51
CA LEU A 44 30.88 3.47 8.96
C LEU A 44 31.46 4.72 9.62
N TRP A 45 32.26 5.51 8.89
CA TRP A 45 32.86 6.77 9.37
C TRP A 45 32.04 8.01 9.00
N ILE A 46 30.95 7.85 8.25
CA ILE A 46 30.15 8.98 7.75
C ILE A 46 28.75 8.90 8.40
N PRO A 47 28.48 9.73 9.43
CA PRO A 47 27.16 9.81 10.04
C PRO A 47 26.10 10.16 9.01
N ASN A 48 24.97 9.43 9.06
CA ASN A 48 23.85 9.59 8.14
C ASN A 48 24.18 9.33 6.65
N PHE A 49 25.21 8.52 6.35
CA PHE A 49 25.64 8.20 4.98
C PHE A 49 24.47 7.82 4.05
N GLY A 50 23.55 6.97 4.51
CA GLY A 50 22.41 6.53 3.70
C GLY A 50 21.49 7.66 3.26
N LEU A 51 21.30 8.69 4.11
CA LEU A 51 20.50 9.87 3.79
C LEU A 51 21.24 10.78 2.80
N ILE A 52 22.53 11.02 3.04
CA ILE A 52 23.38 11.86 2.17
C ILE A 52 23.53 11.21 0.78
N ALA A 53 23.73 9.89 0.72
CA ALA A 53 23.90 9.16 -0.53
C ALA A 53 22.59 8.90 -1.30
N LYS A 54 21.42 9.08 -0.67
CA LYS A 54 20.11 8.81 -1.28
C LYS A 54 19.89 9.50 -2.64
N PRO A 55 20.10 10.82 -2.80
CA PRO A 55 19.94 11.48 -4.10
C PRO A 55 20.94 10.97 -5.14
N LEU A 56 22.17 10.62 -4.73
CA LEU A 56 23.17 10.02 -5.62
C LEU A 56 22.75 8.63 -6.12
N TYR A 57 22.15 7.81 -5.24
CA TYR A 57 21.59 6.52 -5.64
C TYR A 57 20.38 6.66 -6.57
N ALA A 58 19.59 7.73 -6.43
CA ALA A 58 18.52 8.03 -7.37
C ALA A 58 19.06 8.43 -8.74
N ALA A 59 20.12 9.24 -8.79
CA ALA A 59 20.75 9.70 -10.03
C ALA A 59 21.35 8.58 -10.90
N VAL A 60 21.70 7.43 -10.30
CA VAL A 60 22.23 6.25 -11.02
C VAL A 60 21.16 5.23 -11.42
N LYS A 61 19.88 5.47 -11.11
CA LYS A 61 18.76 4.60 -11.56
C LYS A 61 18.46 4.80 -13.05
N GLY A 62 17.83 3.78 -13.64
CA GLY A 62 17.46 3.77 -15.05
C GLY A 62 18.61 3.34 -15.98
N PRO A 63 18.41 3.43 -17.31
CA PRO A 63 19.40 3.03 -18.30
C PRO A 63 20.70 3.85 -18.20
N GLU A 64 21.79 3.26 -18.69
CA GLU A 64 23.09 3.94 -18.82
C GLU A 64 22.96 5.18 -19.71
N GLY A 65 23.59 6.27 -19.32
CA GLY A 65 23.47 7.54 -20.01
C GLY A 65 24.20 8.68 -19.28
N VAL A 66 23.98 9.90 -19.76
CA VAL A 66 24.53 11.12 -19.17
C VAL A 66 24.04 11.26 -17.73
N LEU A 67 24.97 11.62 -16.83
CA LEU A 67 24.64 11.88 -15.43
C LEU A 67 24.12 13.31 -15.29
N GLU A 68 22.85 13.45 -14.94
CA GLU A 68 22.26 14.75 -14.63
C GLU A 68 22.61 15.16 -13.19
N TRP A 69 23.44 16.19 -13.06
CA TRP A 69 23.77 16.77 -11.77
C TRP A 69 22.72 17.77 -11.34
N THR A 70 21.89 17.39 -10.36
CA THR A 70 21.09 18.36 -9.62
C THR A 70 21.97 19.09 -8.59
N PRO A 71 21.58 20.31 -8.16
CA PRO A 71 22.26 21.01 -7.06
C PRO A 71 22.32 20.16 -5.78
N GLU A 72 21.26 19.39 -5.51
CA GLU A 72 21.19 18.45 -4.38
C GLU A 72 22.21 17.32 -4.51
N CYS A 73 22.33 16.70 -5.69
CA CYS A 73 23.33 15.67 -5.94
C CYS A 73 24.76 16.22 -5.74
N ARG A 74 25.05 17.41 -6.26
CA ARG A 74 26.38 18.03 -6.14
C ARG A 74 26.73 18.31 -4.68
N LYS A 75 25.81 18.95 -3.94
CA LYS A 75 25.96 19.20 -2.50
C LYS A 75 26.26 17.92 -1.71
N ASN A 76 25.50 16.85 -1.96
CA ASN A 76 25.68 15.58 -1.25
C ASN A 76 26.97 14.85 -1.63
N PHE A 77 27.41 14.96 -2.90
CA PHE A 77 28.71 14.43 -3.33
C PHE A 77 29.86 15.12 -2.58
N ASP A 78 29.84 16.45 -2.50
CA ASP A 78 30.85 17.23 -1.80
C ASP A 78 30.81 16.97 -0.28
N GLU A 79 29.61 16.82 0.29
CA GLU A 79 29.41 16.50 1.70
C GLU A 79 30.01 15.13 2.08
N ILE A 80 29.88 14.11 1.21
CA ILE A 80 30.52 12.80 1.43
C ILE A 80 32.05 12.94 1.43
N LYS A 81 32.62 13.76 0.53
CA LYS A 81 34.07 14.01 0.48
C LYS A 81 34.56 14.75 1.72
N ARG A 82 33.81 15.77 2.17
CA ARG A 82 34.10 16.56 3.37
C ARG A 82 34.06 15.71 4.64
N LYS A 83 32.93 15.02 4.90
CA LYS A 83 32.77 14.18 6.10
C LYS A 83 33.79 13.05 6.20
N ARG A 84 34.30 12.59 5.06
CA ARG A 84 35.38 11.59 5.02
C ARG A 84 36.72 12.16 5.53
N MET A 85 37.04 13.41 5.24
CA MET A 85 38.24 14.05 5.77
C MET A 85 38.16 14.20 7.29
N GLU A 86 36.96 14.48 7.80
CA GLU A 86 36.65 14.61 9.23
C GLU A 86 36.50 13.25 9.95
N ALA A 87 36.65 12.13 9.22
CA ALA A 87 36.50 10.78 9.77
C ALA A 87 37.51 10.54 10.90
N SER A 88 37.00 10.45 12.12
CA SER A 88 37.74 10.17 13.35
C SER A 88 37.94 8.67 13.57
N ALA A 89 38.80 8.31 14.53
CA ALA A 89 39.02 6.93 14.94
C ALA A 89 37.74 6.26 15.47
N LEU A 90 37.49 5.01 15.07
CA LEU A 90 36.41 4.19 15.62
C LEU A 90 36.98 3.22 16.66
N GLY A 91 36.38 3.17 17.85
CA GLY A 91 36.73 2.16 18.84
C GLY A 91 36.42 0.74 18.35
N LEU A 92 37.21 -0.25 18.78
CA LEU A 92 36.91 -1.66 18.54
C LEU A 92 35.63 -2.07 19.31
N PRO A 93 34.83 -3.01 18.79
CA PRO A 93 33.55 -3.36 19.40
C PRO A 93 33.72 -3.90 20.84
N LYS A 94 33.03 -3.28 21.80
CA LYS A 94 32.70 -3.83 23.12
C LYS A 94 31.17 -3.76 23.31
N LEU A 95 30.62 -4.46 24.32
CA LEU A 95 29.19 -4.47 24.70
C LEU A 95 28.51 -3.12 24.38
N ARG A 96 27.49 -3.15 23.53
CA ARG A 96 27.01 -1.94 22.83
C ARG A 96 25.82 -1.34 23.56
N THR A 97 26.06 -0.28 24.30
CA THR A 97 24.96 0.63 24.65
C THR A 97 24.58 1.47 23.42
N VAL A 98 23.36 1.32 22.95
CA VAL A 98 22.79 2.09 21.83
C VAL A 98 21.91 3.19 22.41
N PHE A 99 22.32 4.44 22.23
CA PHE A 99 21.55 5.59 22.67
C PHE A 99 20.52 5.98 21.62
N VAL A 100 19.26 6.08 22.03
CA VAL A 100 18.13 6.40 21.14
C VAL A 100 17.37 7.63 21.65
N PRO A 101 16.97 8.55 20.74
CA PRO A 101 16.22 9.75 21.11
C PRO A 101 14.72 9.54 21.34
N HIS A 102 14.25 8.30 21.21
CA HIS A 102 12.85 7.92 21.36
C HIS A 102 12.77 6.60 22.13
N ALA A 103 11.65 6.33 22.81
CA ALA A 103 11.38 5.11 23.54
C ALA A 103 11.12 3.91 22.62
N VAL A 104 12.14 3.51 21.83
CA VAL A 104 12.04 2.48 20.78
C VAL A 104 11.50 1.16 21.33
N SER A 105 11.96 0.73 22.51
CA SER A 105 11.47 -0.49 23.17
C SER A 105 9.97 -0.43 23.44
N SER A 106 9.54 0.62 24.13
CA SER A 106 8.12 0.84 24.45
C SER A 106 7.25 0.98 23.20
N VAL A 107 7.75 1.64 22.15
CA VAL A 107 7.03 1.77 20.88
C VAL A 107 6.87 0.41 20.19
N LEU A 108 7.93 -0.41 20.13
CA LEU A 108 7.88 -1.73 19.51
C LEU A 108 6.93 -2.67 20.27
N GLU A 109 6.95 -2.65 21.59
CA GLU A 109 6.09 -3.49 22.45
C GLU A 109 4.63 -3.08 22.39
N ASN A 110 4.33 -1.78 22.58
CA ASN A 110 2.96 -1.32 22.78
C ASN A 110 2.23 -1.03 21.46
N LYS A 111 2.93 -0.50 20.45
CA LYS A 111 2.29 0.01 19.24
C LYS A 111 2.86 -0.59 17.94
N GLY A 112 3.97 -1.34 18.00
CA GLY A 112 4.63 -1.89 16.83
C GLY A 112 3.72 -2.74 15.94
N HIS A 113 2.78 -3.48 16.54
CA HIS A 113 1.83 -4.35 15.84
C HIS A 113 0.80 -3.61 14.97
N HIS A 114 0.60 -2.30 15.18
CA HIS A 114 -0.29 -1.49 14.34
C HIS A 114 0.28 -1.26 12.93
N TRP A 115 1.62 -1.19 12.78
CA TRP A 115 2.26 -0.77 11.52
C TRP A 115 3.34 -1.71 11.00
N ILE A 116 3.86 -2.60 11.83
CA ILE A 116 4.90 -3.57 11.47
C ILE A 116 4.26 -4.96 11.36
N SER A 117 4.54 -5.69 10.28
CA SER A 117 4.02 -7.05 10.12
C SER A 117 4.57 -7.97 11.23
N PRO A 118 3.82 -8.99 11.67
CA PRO A 118 4.27 -9.88 12.76
C PRO A 118 5.66 -10.46 12.55
N SER A 119 5.97 -10.93 11.33
CA SER A 119 7.29 -11.48 10.99
C SER A 119 8.43 -10.46 11.02
N ARG A 120 8.14 -9.17 10.81
CA ARG A 120 9.15 -8.09 10.92
C ARG A 120 9.28 -7.61 12.35
N LEU A 121 8.17 -7.52 13.08
CA LEU A 121 8.14 -7.11 14.48
C LEU A 121 8.94 -8.08 15.35
N ALA A 122 8.70 -9.39 15.19
CA ALA A 122 9.44 -10.43 15.89
C ALA A 122 10.95 -10.35 15.63
N LYS A 123 11.36 -10.08 14.37
CA LYS A 123 12.78 -9.89 14.03
C LYS A 123 13.38 -8.67 14.74
N TYR A 124 12.65 -7.56 14.81
CA TYR A 124 13.14 -6.36 15.46
C TYR A 124 13.20 -6.51 16.98
N GLN A 125 12.20 -7.14 17.61
CA GLN A 125 12.22 -7.44 19.04
C GLN A 125 13.39 -8.36 19.39
N ALA A 126 13.57 -9.45 18.65
CA ALA A 126 14.67 -10.38 18.87
C ALA A 126 16.06 -9.73 18.72
N LEU A 127 16.23 -8.81 17.75
CA LEU A 127 17.52 -8.16 17.48
C LEU A 127 17.83 -6.97 18.41
N LEU A 128 16.80 -6.29 18.93
CA LEU A 128 16.97 -5.03 19.65
C LEU A 128 16.69 -5.13 21.15
N LEU A 129 15.81 -6.05 21.56
CA LEU A 129 15.33 -6.18 22.94
C LEU A 129 15.82 -7.45 23.63
N GLU A 130 16.02 -8.52 22.87
CA GLU A 130 16.34 -9.86 23.41
C GLU A 130 17.83 -10.23 23.26
N GLN A 131 18.69 -9.33 22.78
CA GLN A 131 20.12 -9.58 22.65
C GLN A 131 20.89 -9.15 23.90
N ASP A 132 21.67 -10.05 24.49
CA ASP A 132 22.49 -9.76 25.69
C ASP A 132 23.64 -8.78 25.42
N ASP A 133 24.04 -8.60 24.16
CA ASP A 133 25.16 -7.75 23.76
C ASP A 133 24.76 -6.31 23.38
N VAL A 134 23.46 -6.00 23.40
CA VAL A 134 22.89 -4.70 23.05
C VAL A 134 22.03 -4.15 24.19
N VAL A 135 22.43 -3.00 24.75
CA VAL A 135 21.63 -2.28 25.75
C VAL A 135 21.08 -1.02 25.11
N ILE A 136 19.76 -0.90 24.98
CA ILE A 136 19.13 0.34 24.52
C ILE A 136 18.99 1.30 25.69
N SER A 137 19.47 2.54 25.53
CA SER A 137 19.36 3.57 26.56
C SER A 137 18.78 4.86 25.96
N LEU A 138 17.92 5.52 26.71
CA LEU A 138 17.27 6.75 26.27
C LEU A 138 18.19 7.97 26.43
N THR A 139 18.10 8.90 25.49
CA THR A 139 18.75 10.21 25.59
C THR A 139 17.88 11.29 24.95
N SER A 140 17.74 12.45 25.58
CA SER A 140 17.06 13.60 24.98
C SER A 140 17.96 14.47 24.10
N ALA A 141 19.28 14.26 24.11
CA ALA A 141 20.23 15.20 23.53
C ALA A 141 21.36 14.49 22.78
N LEU A 142 21.17 14.32 21.47
CA LEU A 142 22.22 13.91 20.53
C LEU A 142 22.67 15.11 19.71
N ASN A 143 23.97 15.21 19.49
CA ASN A 143 24.51 16.16 18.53
C ASN A 143 24.15 15.70 17.11
N PRO A 144 23.43 16.51 16.30
CA PRO A 144 22.95 16.07 14.99
C PRO A 144 24.08 15.82 13.98
N THR A 145 25.26 16.39 14.22
CA THR A 145 26.44 16.24 13.36
C THR A 145 27.26 15.02 13.72
N THR A 146 27.54 14.82 15.02
CA THR A 146 28.43 13.74 15.49
C THR A 146 27.67 12.49 15.94
N LEU A 147 26.36 12.58 16.17
CA LEU A 147 25.52 11.55 16.79
C LEU A 147 26.02 11.09 18.18
N LEU A 148 26.82 11.93 18.84
CA LEU A 148 27.29 11.71 20.20
C LEU A 148 26.34 12.36 21.20
N LEU A 149 26.34 11.83 22.42
CA LEU A 149 25.60 12.39 23.56
C LEU A 149 26.10 13.80 23.87
N ILE A 150 25.18 14.75 23.96
CA ILE A 150 25.45 16.10 24.48
C ILE A 150 25.32 16.09 26.01
N SER A 151 24.31 15.38 26.52
CA SER A 151 24.06 15.20 27.96
C SER A 151 23.51 13.81 28.24
N LYS A 152 23.76 13.30 29.45
CA LYS A 152 23.20 12.02 29.93
C LYS A 152 21.77 12.14 30.45
N SER A 153 21.08 13.26 30.24
CA SER A 153 19.70 13.43 30.70
C SER A 153 18.81 12.38 30.03
N GLY A 154 18.30 11.44 30.84
CA GLY A 154 17.52 10.30 30.39
C GLY A 154 16.04 10.59 30.19
N GLU A 155 15.60 11.80 30.55
CA GLU A 155 14.20 12.20 30.41
C GLU A 155 13.98 12.80 29.02
N LEU A 156 13.07 12.18 28.27
CA LEU A 156 12.65 12.66 26.96
C LEU A 156 11.80 13.92 27.13
N HIS A 157 11.94 14.88 26.22
CA HIS A 157 11.09 16.07 26.20
C HIS A 157 9.66 15.78 25.70
N HIS A 158 9.39 14.54 25.28
CA HIS A 158 8.12 14.11 24.75
C HIS A 158 7.82 12.65 25.15
N ASP A 159 6.55 12.31 25.26
CA ASP A 159 6.09 10.93 25.36
C ASP A 159 5.84 10.38 23.95
N CYS A 160 6.65 9.39 23.54
CA CYS A 160 6.53 8.78 22.23
C CYS A 160 5.17 8.10 22.02
N LEU A 161 4.58 7.49 23.05
CA LEU A 161 3.30 6.78 22.93
C LEU A 161 2.14 7.78 22.81
N ALA A 162 2.11 8.80 23.67
CA ALA A 162 1.12 9.87 23.58
C ALA A 162 1.22 10.64 22.26
N THR A 163 2.44 10.91 21.78
CA THR A 163 2.65 11.58 20.47
C THR A 163 2.13 10.71 19.33
N ILE A 164 2.40 9.40 19.35
CA ILE A 164 1.89 8.47 18.34
C ILE A 164 0.35 8.44 18.36
N GLU A 165 -0.27 8.40 19.53
CA GLU A 165 -1.73 8.45 19.67
C GLU A 165 -2.31 9.77 19.16
N GLN A 166 -1.70 10.90 19.51
CA GLN A 166 -2.12 12.22 19.07
C GLN A 166 -2.01 12.41 17.55
N VAL A 167 -0.92 11.92 16.94
CA VAL A 167 -0.65 12.10 15.50
C VAL A 167 -1.43 11.10 14.65
N TYR A 168 -1.56 9.85 15.09
CA TYR A 168 -2.13 8.77 14.27
C TYR A 168 -3.56 8.41 14.62
N SER A 169 -4.11 8.90 15.73
CA SER A 169 -5.53 8.75 15.98
C SER A 169 -6.32 9.76 15.15
N SER A 170 -7.26 9.25 14.36
CA SER A 170 -8.20 10.09 13.61
C SER A 170 -9.06 10.96 14.54
N LYS A 171 -9.17 10.59 15.81
CA LYS A 171 -9.77 11.35 16.92
C LYS A 171 -9.12 10.89 18.24
N PRO A 172 -8.55 11.77 19.09
CA PRO A 172 -7.85 11.37 20.32
C PRO A 172 -8.63 10.41 21.23
N ASP A 173 -9.95 10.58 21.31
CA ASP A 173 -10.84 9.76 22.17
C ASP A 173 -11.43 8.53 21.48
N LEU A 174 -10.92 8.13 20.31
CA LEU A 174 -11.38 6.96 19.58
C LEU A 174 -10.97 5.67 20.33
N ARG A 175 -11.96 4.84 20.68
CA ARG A 175 -11.73 3.55 21.36
C ARG A 175 -12.01 2.35 20.45
N ASP A 176 -11.34 1.24 20.71
CA ASP A 176 -11.57 -0.07 20.11
C ASP A 176 -12.38 -1.03 21.02
N GLU A 177 -12.84 -0.51 22.16
CA GLU A 177 -13.74 -1.16 23.11
C GLU A 177 -15.06 -0.37 23.26
N PRO A 178 -16.20 -1.04 23.54
CA PRO A 178 -17.50 -0.38 23.64
C PRO A 178 -17.55 0.67 24.74
N LEU A 179 -18.26 1.78 24.49
CA LEU A 179 -18.44 2.83 25.49
C LEU A 179 -19.45 2.37 26.56
N PRO A 180 -19.14 2.51 27.86
CA PRO A 180 -20.04 2.10 28.94
C PRO A 180 -21.34 2.90 28.99
N ASN A 181 -21.32 4.15 28.50
CA ASN A 181 -22.46 5.07 28.46
C ASN A 181 -22.78 5.50 27.02
N ALA A 182 -22.76 4.55 26.08
CA ALA A 182 -23.14 4.82 24.70
C ALA A 182 -24.61 5.27 24.63
N GLU A 183 -24.86 6.42 24.03
CA GLU A 183 -26.24 6.89 23.75
C GLU A 183 -26.83 6.16 22.54
N LEU A 184 -25.96 5.58 21.71
CA LEU A 184 -26.36 4.85 20.52
C LEU A 184 -25.34 3.75 20.24
N GLU A 185 -25.84 2.53 20.08
CA GLU A 185 -25.06 1.36 19.65
C GLU A 185 -25.57 0.90 18.29
N VAL A 186 -24.68 0.90 17.29
CA VAL A 186 -25.02 0.59 15.91
C VAL A 186 -24.11 -0.47 15.32
N PHE A 187 -24.67 -1.28 14.42
CA PHE A 187 -23.99 -2.25 13.59
C PHE A 187 -24.09 -1.77 12.15
N THR A 188 -22.97 -1.78 11.45
CA THR A 188 -22.91 -1.40 10.04
C THR A 188 -22.36 -2.52 9.20
N ASP A 189 -23.00 -2.75 8.06
CA ASP A 189 -22.51 -3.70 7.06
C ASP A 189 -22.82 -3.19 5.64
N GLY A 190 -22.02 -3.66 4.68
CA GLY A 190 -22.15 -3.38 3.26
C GLY A 190 -22.08 -4.68 2.46
N SER A 191 -23.05 -4.89 1.58
CA SER A 191 -23.12 -6.05 0.70
C SER A 191 -22.94 -5.65 -0.74
N SER A 192 -22.18 -6.44 -1.51
CA SER A 192 -22.07 -6.29 -2.95
C SER A 192 -21.97 -7.65 -3.63
N PHE A 193 -22.80 -7.88 -4.64
CA PHE A 193 -22.86 -9.13 -5.39
C PHE A 193 -23.42 -8.91 -6.79
N ILE A 194 -23.28 -9.91 -7.65
CA ILE A 194 -23.82 -9.89 -9.02
C ILE A 194 -25.10 -10.72 -9.04
N LEU A 195 -26.20 -10.12 -9.50
CA LEU A 195 -27.47 -10.80 -9.74
C LEU A 195 -27.97 -10.46 -11.15
N GLU A 196 -28.31 -11.49 -11.93
CA GLU A 196 -28.76 -11.33 -13.33
C GLU A 196 -27.79 -10.50 -14.20
N GLY A 197 -26.48 -10.67 -13.97
CA GLY A 197 -25.43 -9.94 -14.69
C GLY A 197 -25.28 -8.46 -14.30
N ARG A 198 -26.00 -7.99 -13.27
CA ARG A 198 -25.93 -6.62 -12.76
C ARG A 198 -25.27 -6.60 -11.37
N TRP A 199 -24.40 -5.63 -11.15
CA TRP A 199 -23.85 -5.37 -9.83
C TRP A 199 -24.92 -4.76 -8.93
N LYS A 200 -25.12 -5.38 -7.77
CA LYS A 200 -25.98 -4.91 -6.70
C LYS A 200 -25.09 -4.56 -5.52
N ALA A 201 -25.32 -3.39 -4.94
CA ALA A 201 -24.62 -2.94 -3.75
C ALA A 201 -25.60 -2.22 -2.82
N GLY A 202 -25.45 -2.44 -1.53
CA GLY A 202 -26.29 -1.84 -0.51
C GLY A 202 -25.56 -1.81 0.82
N TYR A 203 -25.99 -0.92 1.71
CA TYR A 203 -25.50 -0.86 3.08
C TYR A 203 -26.66 -0.77 4.04
N ALA A 204 -26.42 -1.18 5.27
CA ALA A 204 -27.35 -1.01 6.37
C ALA A 204 -26.63 -0.57 7.64
N VAL A 205 -27.31 0.29 8.39
CA VAL A 205 -26.96 0.72 9.74
C VAL A 205 -28.14 0.36 10.64
N VAL A 206 -27.89 -0.49 11.63
CA VAL A 206 -28.94 -1.07 12.46
C VAL A 206 -28.57 -0.95 13.92
N THR A 207 -29.57 -0.82 14.78
CA THR A 207 -29.44 -1.10 16.21
C THR A 207 -29.87 -2.55 16.47
N HIS A 208 -29.77 -3.01 17.72
CA HIS A 208 -30.30 -4.32 18.12
C HIS A 208 -31.77 -4.51 17.73
N THR A 209 -32.60 -3.47 17.90
CA THR A 209 -34.07 -3.56 17.75
C THR A 209 -34.58 -3.05 16.41
N GLN A 210 -33.98 -2.02 15.82
CA GLN A 210 -34.50 -1.35 14.62
C GLN A 210 -33.43 -1.06 13.57
N ALA A 211 -33.82 -1.05 12.30
CA ALA A 211 -32.99 -0.52 11.21
C ALA A 211 -33.04 1.01 11.24
N LEU A 212 -31.89 1.67 11.33
CA LEU A 212 -31.82 3.13 11.29
C LEU A 212 -31.76 3.61 9.84
N GLU A 213 -30.99 2.91 9.01
CA GLU A 213 -30.84 3.23 7.60
C GLU A 213 -30.50 1.95 6.83
N ALA A 214 -31.13 1.75 5.68
CA ALA A 214 -30.76 0.69 4.74
C ALA A 214 -31.08 1.17 3.34
N LYS A 215 -30.07 1.30 2.48
CA LYS A 215 -30.21 1.91 1.14
C LYS A 215 -29.36 1.18 0.12
N SER A 216 -29.84 1.15 -1.12
CA SER A 216 -29.04 0.74 -2.27
C SER A 216 -27.96 1.80 -2.54
N LEU A 217 -26.79 1.33 -2.97
CA LEU A 217 -25.67 2.21 -3.35
C LEU A 217 -25.54 2.24 -4.88
N PRO A 218 -25.30 3.42 -5.49
CA PRO A 218 -24.83 3.48 -6.86
C PRO A 218 -23.41 2.91 -6.95
N SER A 219 -23.00 2.51 -8.16
CA SER A 219 -21.74 1.80 -8.48
C SER A 219 -20.44 2.52 -8.06
N ASN A 220 -20.51 3.72 -7.48
CA ASN A 220 -19.38 4.60 -7.24
C ASN A 220 -19.48 5.45 -5.94
N THR A 221 -20.28 5.07 -4.93
CA THR A 221 -20.42 5.91 -3.72
C THR A 221 -20.34 5.12 -2.42
N SER A 222 -19.67 5.68 -1.39
CA SER A 222 -19.71 5.18 -0.01
C SER A 222 -20.47 6.14 0.92
N ALA A 223 -21.12 5.57 1.92
CA ALA A 223 -22.08 6.16 2.85
C ALA A 223 -21.67 7.51 3.46
N GLN A 224 -22.57 8.49 3.39
CA GLN A 224 -22.52 9.72 4.18
C GLN A 224 -23.91 10.00 4.77
N LYS A 225 -24.04 9.76 6.07
CA LYS A 225 -24.68 10.63 7.08
C LYS A 225 -24.86 9.82 8.36
N ALA A 226 -24.05 10.11 9.38
CA ALA A 226 -24.45 9.86 10.76
C ALA A 226 -24.73 11.22 11.37
N GLU A 227 -25.99 11.43 11.77
CA GLU A 227 -26.41 12.65 12.46
C GLU A 227 -25.70 12.80 13.82
N LEU A 228 -25.15 14.00 14.02
CA LEU A 228 -25.14 14.80 15.25
C LEU A 228 -24.62 14.18 16.58
N GLY A 229 -23.51 14.74 17.09
CA GLY A 229 -23.29 15.15 18.50
C GLY A 229 -23.36 14.14 19.64
N LYS A 230 -23.73 12.88 19.40
CA LYS A 230 -23.95 11.84 20.42
C LYS A 230 -22.69 11.04 20.74
N ARG A 231 -22.75 10.24 21.81
CA ARG A 231 -21.73 9.22 22.14
C ARG A 231 -22.12 7.89 21.50
N VAL A 232 -21.30 7.37 20.59
CA VAL A 232 -21.70 6.26 19.71
C VAL A 232 -20.71 5.10 19.79
N SER A 233 -21.24 3.88 19.87
CA SER A 233 -20.49 2.63 19.72
C SER A 233 -20.87 1.96 18.39
N ILE A 234 -19.89 1.74 17.51
CA ILE A 234 -20.09 1.25 16.15
C ILE A 234 -19.40 -0.10 15.98
N TYR A 235 -20.14 -1.11 15.55
CA TYR A 235 -19.59 -2.41 15.18
C TYR A 235 -19.52 -2.55 13.66
N THR A 236 -18.36 -2.96 13.15
CA THR A 236 -18.12 -3.28 11.75
C THR A 236 -17.44 -4.63 11.62
N ASP A 237 -17.81 -5.42 10.62
CA ASP A 237 -17.11 -6.66 10.29
C ASP A 237 -15.98 -6.47 9.26
N SER A 238 -15.87 -5.26 8.70
CA SER A 238 -14.82 -4.89 7.76
C SER A 238 -13.54 -4.56 8.52
N LYS A 239 -12.63 -5.53 8.57
CA LYS A 239 -11.27 -5.34 9.09
C LYS A 239 -10.52 -4.22 8.36
N TYR A 240 -10.86 -3.97 7.10
CA TYR A 240 -10.32 -2.84 6.35
C TYR A 240 -10.82 -1.52 6.92
N ALA A 241 -12.14 -1.33 7.07
CA ALA A 241 -12.71 -0.09 7.60
C ALA A 241 -12.19 0.22 9.02
N PHE A 242 -12.13 -0.80 9.89
CA PHE A 242 -11.55 -0.68 11.23
C PHE A 242 -10.10 -0.15 11.17
N ARG A 243 -9.23 -0.76 10.36
CA ARG A 243 -7.84 -0.35 10.23
C ARG A 243 -7.66 1.04 9.61
N VAL A 244 -8.55 1.42 8.69
CA VAL A 244 -8.53 2.77 8.11
C VAL A 244 -8.75 3.81 9.20
N VAL A 245 -9.74 3.63 10.06
CA VAL A 245 -10.06 4.63 11.09
C VAL A 245 -9.03 4.63 12.23
N HIS A 246 -8.54 3.46 12.65
CA HIS A 246 -7.64 3.31 13.79
C HIS A 246 -6.15 3.49 13.49
N ALA A 247 -5.69 3.20 12.27
CA ALA A 247 -4.25 3.11 12.01
C ALA A 247 -3.78 3.73 10.69
N HIS A 248 -4.57 3.66 9.61
CA HIS A 248 -4.07 4.01 8.27
C HIS A 248 -4.53 5.38 7.76
N GLY A 249 -5.71 5.84 8.18
CA GLY A 249 -6.34 7.04 7.66
C GLY A 249 -5.52 8.31 7.90
N ALA A 250 -5.01 8.50 9.12
CA ALA A 250 -4.15 9.63 9.46
C ALA A 250 -2.85 9.63 8.63
N ILE A 251 -2.20 8.48 8.47
CA ILE A 251 -0.97 8.32 7.66
C ILE A 251 -1.23 8.67 6.20
N TRP A 252 -2.35 8.19 5.65
CA TRP A 252 -2.72 8.48 4.27
C TRP A 252 -3.03 9.96 4.09
N LYS A 253 -3.69 10.61 5.05
CA LYS A 253 -3.92 12.06 5.04
C LYS A 253 -2.60 12.83 5.02
N GLU A 254 -1.63 12.47 5.88
CA GLU A 254 -0.31 13.12 5.91
C GLU A 254 0.51 12.92 4.62
N LYS A 255 0.37 11.76 3.98
CA LYS A 255 1.07 11.44 2.74
C LYS A 255 0.36 11.92 1.47
N GLY A 256 -0.70 12.73 1.59
CA GLY A 256 -1.45 13.23 0.44
C GLY A 256 -2.23 12.12 -0.31
N LEU A 257 -2.74 11.13 0.43
CA LEU A 257 -3.47 9.95 -0.08
C LEU A 257 -2.66 9.07 -1.03
N LEU A 258 -1.34 8.99 -0.79
CA LEU A 258 -0.43 8.14 -1.53
C LEU A 258 -0.08 6.87 -0.74
N SER A 259 0.03 5.75 -1.47
CA SER A 259 0.54 4.49 -0.96
C SER A 259 2.05 4.57 -0.69
N SER A 260 2.61 3.54 -0.04
CA SER A 260 4.06 3.43 0.17
C SER A 260 4.87 3.39 -1.14
N HIS A 261 4.23 3.06 -2.26
CA HIS A 261 4.84 3.02 -3.59
C HIS A 261 4.58 4.31 -4.39
N GLY A 262 3.98 5.33 -3.77
CA GLY A 262 3.68 6.62 -4.42
C GLY A 262 2.46 6.59 -5.34
N THR A 263 1.64 5.54 -5.29
CA THR A 263 0.39 5.47 -6.07
C THR A 263 -0.79 6.07 -5.29
N PRO A 264 -1.73 6.79 -5.93
CA PRO A 264 -2.94 7.26 -5.26
C PRO A 264 -3.77 6.11 -4.69
N ILE A 265 -4.35 6.33 -3.52
CA ILE A 265 -5.26 5.38 -2.89
C ILE A 265 -6.59 5.41 -3.63
N LYS A 266 -7.06 4.22 -4.06
CA LYS A 266 -8.22 4.04 -4.93
C LYS A 266 -9.51 4.75 -4.46
N TYR A 267 -9.72 4.80 -3.14
CA TYR A 267 -10.90 5.39 -2.50
C TYR A 267 -10.53 6.55 -1.54
N GLY A 268 -9.52 7.34 -1.91
CA GLY A 268 -8.96 8.37 -1.04
C GLY A 268 -9.97 9.44 -0.60
N THR A 269 -10.87 9.84 -1.50
CA THR A 269 -11.94 10.83 -1.23
C THR A 269 -12.92 10.35 -0.18
N GLU A 270 -13.33 9.08 -0.27
CA GLU A 270 -14.25 8.42 0.65
C GLU A 270 -13.62 8.26 2.02
N ILE A 271 -12.34 7.87 2.06
CA ILE A 271 -11.58 7.75 3.30
C ILE A 271 -11.49 9.11 4.01
N MET A 272 -11.23 10.20 3.28
CA MET A 272 -11.20 11.54 3.88
C MET A 272 -12.55 11.95 4.47
N LYS A 273 -13.65 11.66 3.77
CA LYS A 273 -15.01 11.89 4.26
C LYS A 273 -15.28 11.08 5.53
N LEU A 274 -14.86 9.82 5.58
CA LEU A 274 -14.98 8.97 6.76
C LEU A 274 -14.19 9.55 7.95
N LEU A 275 -12.94 9.96 7.73
CA LEU A 275 -12.11 10.54 8.80
C LEU A 275 -12.70 11.85 9.35
N GLN A 276 -13.28 12.69 8.48
CA GLN A 276 -14.01 13.88 8.91
C GLN A 276 -15.29 13.54 9.68
N ALA A 277 -16.00 12.48 9.29
CA ALA A 277 -17.21 12.03 9.96
C ALA A 277 -16.91 11.47 11.37
N VAL A 278 -15.81 10.74 11.55
CA VAL A 278 -15.39 10.19 12.84
C VAL A 278 -15.11 11.29 13.87
N LEU A 279 -14.78 12.51 13.44
CA LEU A 279 -14.57 13.65 14.33
C LEU A 279 -15.87 14.24 14.89
N GLN A 280 -17.03 14.03 14.24
CA GLN A 280 -18.30 14.69 14.56
C GLN A 280 -18.96 14.26 15.88
N PRO A 281 -18.97 12.96 16.27
CA PRO A 281 -19.54 12.52 17.54
C PRO A 281 -18.77 13.10 18.74
N LYS A 282 -19.44 13.23 19.89
CA LYS A 282 -18.80 13.68 21.13
C LYS A 282 -17.75 12.68 21.59
N GLU A 283 -18.11 11.40 21.65
CA GLU A 283 -17.20 10.26 21.85
C GLU A 283 -17.60 9.14 20.88
N VAL A 284 -16.62 8.40 20.38
CA VAL A 284 -16.87 7.32 19.43
C VAL A 284 -15.98 6.12 19.73
N ALA A 285 -16.58 4.94 19.76
CA ALA A 285 -15.88 3.67 19.75
C ALA A 285 -16.22 2.93 18.45
N ILE A 286 -15.21 2.38 17.78
CA ILE A 286 -15.39 1.58 16.56
C ILE A 286 -14.72 0.23 16.78
N MET A 287 -15.52 -0.82 16.80
CA MET A 287 -15.08 -2.18 17.11
C MET A 287 -15.20 -3.08 15.89
N HIS A 288 -14.23 -3.98 15.75
CA HIS A 288 -14.27 -5.01 14.72
C HIS A 288 -14.91 -6.30 15.25
N CYS A 289 -15.99 -6.74 14.61
CA CYS A 289 -16.60 -8.05 14.84
C CYS A 289 -16.25 -9.03 13.71
N LYS A 290 -16.37 -10.34 13.94
CA LYS A 290 -16.13 -11.34 12.89
C LYS A 290 -17.40 -11.53 12.06
N ALA A 291 -17.28 -11.46 10.73
CA ALA A 291 -18.36 -11.76 9.81
C ALA A 291 -18.87 -13.21 9.95
N HIS A 292 -20.15 -13.42 9.64
CA HIS A 292 -20.81 -14.73 9.50
C HIS A 292 -20.69 -15.70 10.68
N GLN A 293 -20.66 -15.19 11.91
CA GLN A 293 -20.68 -16.06 13.09
C GLN A 293 -22.08 -16.63 13.36
N LYS A 294 -22.13 -17.91 13.77
CA LYS A 294 -23.36 -18.63 14.16
C LYS A 294 -23.71 -18.51 15.66
N GLY A 295 -22.96 -17.68 16.40
CA GLY A 295 -23.15 -17.48 17.84
C GLY A 295 -24.44 -16.72 18.18
N ASN A 296 -24.86 -16.82 19.44
CA ASN A 296 -26.09 -16.19 19.94
C ASN A 296 -25.84 -14.93 20.77
N SER A 297 -24.63 -14.36 20.72
CA SER A 297 -24.31 -13.10 21.39
C SER A 297 -25.09 -11.94 20.75
N GLU A 298 -25.37 -10.89 21.55
CA GLU A 298 -26.06 -9.70 21.06
C GLU A 298 -25.31 -9.04 19.88
N ILE A 299 -23.97 -9.01 19.94
CA ILE A 299 -23.13 -8.52 18.84
C ILE A 299 -23.33 -9.36 17.56
N THR A 300 -23.39 -10.69 17.70
CA THR A 300 -23.61 -11.58 16.55
C THR A 300 -25.02 -11.45 15.97
N LYS A 301 -26.03 -11.18 16.81
CA LYS A 301 -27.40 -10.92 16.34
C LYS A 301 -27.47 -9.59 15.58
N GLY A 302 -26.89 -8.53 16.15
CA GLY A 302 -26.81 -7.21 15.52
C GLY A 302 -26.09 -7.25 14.17
N ASN A 303 -24.93 -7.90 14.11
CA ASN A 303 -24.18 -8.02 12.85
C ASN A 303 -24.93 -8.81 11.77
N ARG A 304 -25.60 -9.91 12.15
CA ARG A 304 -26.41 -10.69 11.19
C ARG A 304 -27.57 -9.87 10.62
N LYS A 305 -28.19 -9.06 11.47
CA LYS A 305 -29.27 -8.17 11.05
C LYS A 305 -28.77 -7.09 10.09
N ALA A 306 -27.58 -6.54 10.33
CA ALA A 306 -26.93 -5.59 9.42
C ALA A 306 -26.64 -6.24 8.05
N ASP A 307 -26.03 -7.43 8.02
CA ASP A 307 -25.73 -8.18 6.79
C ASP A 307 -26.99 -8.50 5.98
N GLN A 308 -28.05 -8.96 6.65
CA GLN A 308 -29.31 -9.27 6.01
C GLN A 308 -29.94 -8.02 5.39
N LEU A 309 -30.03 -6.92 6.15
CA LEU A 309 -30.63 -5.68 5.66
C LEU A 309 -29.78 -5.01 4.57
N ALA A 310 -28.46 -5.14 4.62
CA ALA A 310 -27.58 -4.65 3.56
C ALA A 310 -27.80 -5.42 2.25
N LYS A 311 -28.00 -6.75 2.32
CA LYS A 311 -28.36 -7.59 1.17
C LYS A 311 -29.74 -7.24 0.62
N GLU A 312 -30.74 -7.06 1.47
CA GLU A 312 -32.09 -6.65 1.07
C GLU A 312 -32.09 -5.26 0.41
N ALA A 313 -31.36 -4.31 1.00
CA ALA A 313 -31.21 -2.97 0.45
C ALA A 313 -30.49 -2.97 -0.91
N ALA A 314 -29.51 -3.85 -1.11
CA ALA A 314 -28.83 -4.00 -2.40
C ALA A 314 -29.78 -4.44 -3.54
N LEU A 315 -30.90 -5.10 -3.20
CA LEU A 315 -31.89 -5.55 -4.17
C LEU A 315 -32.92 -4.47 -4.55
N GLN A 316 -33.06 -3.42 -3.73
CA GLN A 316 -33.99 -2.31 -4.01
C GLN A 316 -33.57 -1.54 -5.28
N LYS A 317 -34.55 -1.05 -6.06
CA LYS A 317 -34.29 -0.30 -7.30
C LYS A 317 -33.56 1.02 -6.97
N SER A 318 -32.33 1.16 -7.48
CA SER A 318 -31.58 2.42 -7.51
C SER A 318 -32.23 3.36 -8.55
N GLU A 319 -32.39 4.64 -8.21
CA GLU A 319 -32.84 5.71 -9.13
C GLU A 319 -31.85 6.00 -10.26
N PHE A 320 -30.65 5.42 -10.22
CA PHE A 320 -29.72 5.42 -11.33
C PHE A 320 -29.47 3.99 -11.79
N GLU A 321 -30.00 3.67 -12.98
CA GLU A 321 -29.63 2.48 -13.73
C GLU A 321 -28.20 2.68 -14.22
N GLY A 322 -27.25 2.03 -13.55
CA GLY A 322 -25.89 1.94 -14.05
C GLY A 322 -25.92 1.36 -15.45
N ALA A 323 -25.61 2.20 -16.43
CA ALA A 323 -25.50 1.81 -17.82
C ALA A 323 -24.62 0.57 -17.94
N LEU A 324 -25.04 -0.33 -18.83
CA LEU A 324 -24.29 -1.47 -19.31
C LEU A 324 -22.79 -1.12 -19.36
N ILE A 325 -21.92 -2.02 -18.88
CA ILE A 325 -20.62 -2.14 -19.55
C ILE A 325 -21.00 -2.34 -21.01
N PRO A 326 -20.64 -1.43 -21.95
CA PRO A 326 -20.80 -1.75 -23.35
C PRO A 326 -20.00 -3.04 -23.51
N VAL A 327 -20.67 -4.16 -23.68
CA VAL A 327 -20.03 -5.24 -24.42
C VAL A 327 -19.94 -4.61 -25.79
N PRO A 328 -18.74 -4.37 -26.35
CA PRO A 328 -18.68 -3.92 -27.72
C PRO A 328 -19.47 -4.96 -28.50
N HIS A 329 -20.62 -4.56 -29.03
CA HIS A 329 -21.30 -5.35 -30.04
C HIS A 329 -20.41 -5.18 -31.26
N LEU A 330 -19.28 -5.90 -31.25
CA LEU A 330 -18.54 -6.14 -32.46
C LEU A 330 -19.51 -6.96 -33.29
N GLU A 331 -20.24 -6.29 -34.17
CA GLU A 331 -20.56 -6.85 -35.47
C GLU A 331 -19.21 -7.22 -36.10
N LEU A 332 -18.68 -8.36 -35.66
CA LEU A 332 -17.57 -9.02 -36.33
C LEU A 332 -18.14 -9.32 -37.71
N LEU A 333 -17.71 -8.53 -38.70
CA LEU A 333 -17.83 -8.85 -40.11
C LEU A 333 -17.63 -10.37 -40.26
N PRO A 334 -18.45 -11.05 -41.08
CA PRO A 334 -18.43 -12.50 -41.17
C PRO A 334 -16.98 -12.97 -41.32
N PRO A 335 -16.45 -13.74 -40.35
CA PRO A 335 -15.04 -14.05 -40.30
C PRO A 335 -14.65 -14.83 -41.56
N GLN A 336 -13.77 -14.26 -42.38
CA GLN A 336 -13.05 -15.02 -43.38
C GLN A 336 -12.00 -15.86 -42.66
N TYR A 337 -12.39 -17.06 -42.24
CA TYR A 337 -11.45 -17.99 -41.63
C TYR A 337 -10.43 -18.46 -42.66
N THR A 338 -9.17 -18.38 -42.29
CA THR A 338 -8.09 -18.98 -43.07
C THR A 338 -8.20 -20.51 -43.05
N GLU A 339 -7.61 -21.18 -44.04
CA GLU A 339 -7.60 -22.64 -44.12
C GLU A 339 -7.03 -23.30 -42.86
N LYS A 340 -6.03 -22.66 -42.23
CA LYS A 340 -5.46 -23.09 -40.94
C LYS A 340 -6.44 -22.98 -39.77
N GLU A 341 -7.34 -22.01 -39.78
CA GLU A 341 -8.36 -21.83 -38.75
C GLU A 341 -9.51 -22.82 -38.92
N ASN A 342 -9.85 -23.17 -40.17
CA ASN A 342 -10.83 -24.24 -40.45
C ASN A 342 -10.31 -25.60 -39.98
N GLN A 343 -9.05 -25.95 -40.29
CA GLN A 343 -8.42 -27.18 -39.78
C GLN A 343 -8.35 -27.21 -38.25
N LEU A 344 -8.11 -26.05 -37.61
CA LEU A 344 -8.11 -25.95 -36.16
C LEU A 344 -9.52 -26.11 -35.57
N ALA A 345 -10.55 -25.59 -36.24
CA ALA A 345 -11.94 -25.74 -35.82
C ALA A 345 -12.37 -27.21 -35.84
N GLU A 346 -11.96 -27.95 -36.87
CA GLU A 346 -12.16 -29.40 -36.99
C GLU A 346 -11.45 -30.17 -35.86
N GLN A 347 -10.20 -29.81 -35.52
CA GLN A 347 -9.46 -30.42 -34.40
C GLN A 347 -10.08 -30.14 -33.01
N LEU A 348 -10.91 -29.11 -32.89
CA LEU A 348 -11.55 -28.68 -31.64
C LEU A 348 -13.01 -29.12 -31.53
N ASP A 349 -13.49 -29.97 -32.44
CA ASP A 349 -14.89 -30.40 -32.56
C ASP A 349 -15.87 -29.21 -32.60
N CYS A 350 -15.50 -28.13 -33.29
CA CYS A 350 -16.37 -26.96 -33.42
C CYS A 350 -17.56 -27.24 -34.35
N SER A 351 -18.73 -26.70 -34.01
CA SER A 351 -19.88 -26.67 -34.90
C SER A 351 -19.96 -25.33 -35.65
N LYS A 352 -20.47 -25.35 -36.88
CA LYS A 352 -20.66 -24.14 -37.68
C LYS A 352 -22.09 -23.65 -37.53
N THR A 353 -22.25 -22.38 -37.18
CA THR A 353 -23.55 -21.71 -37.11
C THR A 353 -24.08 -21.33 -38.50
N ASP A 354 -25.37 -21.05 -38.61
CA ASP A 354 -26.05 -20.61 -39.85
C ASP A 354 -25.42 -19.33 -40.45
N GLN A 355 -24.70 -18.55 -39.64
CA GLN A 355 -23.94 -17.36 -40.04
C GLN A 355 -22.49 -17.66 -40.46
N GLY A 356 -22.15 -18.95 -40.65
CA GLY A 356 -20.83 -19.40 -41.09
C GLY A 356 -19.73 -19.34 -40.03
N ARG A 357 -20.07 -19.12 -38.75
CA ARG A 357 -19.10 -18.97 -37.65
C ARG A 357 -18.85 -20.28 -36.91
N TRP A 358 -17.60 -20.57 -36.55
CA TRP A 358 -17.21 -21.74 -35.77
C TRP A 358 -17.43 -21.52 -34.27
N VAL A 359 -18.06 -22.47 -33.60
CA VAL A 359 -18.38 -22.44 -32.18
C VAL A 359 -17.89 -23.72 -31.53
N THR A 360 -17.11 -23.59 -30.46
CA THR A 360 -16.59 -24.74 -29.70
C THR A 360 -17.71 -25.47 -28.93
N PRO A 361 -17.50 -26.72 -28.46
CA PRO A 361 -18.47 -27.43 -27.62
C PRO A 361 -18.91 -26.67 -26.35
N LEU A 362 -18.06 -25.74 -25.87
CA LEU A 362 -18.35 -24.86 -24.72
C LEU A 362 -19.16 -23.61 -25.10
N LYS A 363 -19.73 -23.55 -26.31
CA LYS A 363 -20.48 -22.41 -26.87
C LYS A 363 -19.65 -21.12 -26.98
N GLN A 364 -18.33 -21.23 -27.14
CA GLN A 364 -17.45 -20.08 -27.37
C GLN A 364 -17.22 -19.88 -28.87
N LEU A 365 -17.27 -18.62 -29.33
CA LEU A 365 -17.00 -18.25 -30.71
C LEU A 365 -15.50 -18.33 -31.02
N LEU A 366 -15.12 -19.05 -32.07
CA LEU A 366 -13.74 -19.07 -32.56
C LEU A 366 -13.41 -17.72 -33.21
N ILE A 367 -12.39 -17.05 -32.70
CA ILE A 367 -11.85 -15.81 -33.27
C ILE A 367 -10.34 -15.93 -33.47
N SER A 368 -9.79 -15.15 -34.40
CA SER A 368 -8.35 -15.10 -34.63
C SER A 368 -7.61 -14.45 -33.46
N GLU A 369 -6.31 -14.75 -33.31
CA GLU A 369 -5.48 -14.18 -32.24
C GLU A 369 -5.44 -12.63 -32.30
N LYS A 370 -5.37 -12.08 -33.51
CA LYS A 370 -5.39 -10.62 -33.74
C LYS A 370 -6.73 -9.99 -33.35
N MET A 371 -7.85 -10.70 -33.57
CA MET A 371 -9.16 -10.22 -33.16
C MET A 371 -9.34 -10.27 -31.64
N MET A 372 -8.78 -11.30 -31.00
CA MET A 372 -8.73 -11.41 -29.54
C MET A 372 -7.88 -10.28 -28.92
N GLU A 373 -6.77 -9.90 -29.54
CA GLU A 373 -5.96 -8.73 -29.14
C GLU A 373 -6.78 -7.43 -29.19
N ILE A 374 -7.42 -7.13 -30.32
CA ILE A 374 -8.26 -5.92 -30.48
C ILE A 374 -9.41 -5.91 -29.47
N LEU A 375 -10.06 -7.05 -29.26
CA LEU A 375 -11.15 -7.19 -28.29
C LEU A 375 -10.67 -6.91 -26.87
N LEU A 376 -9.53 -7.48 -26.47
CA LEU A 376 -8.94 -7.26 -25.15
C LEU A 376 -8.43 -5.82 -24.97
N GLU A 377 -7.89 -5.19 -26.02
CA GLU A 377 -7.48 -3.78 -26.00
C GLU A 377 -8.68 -2.84 -25.82
N ASN A 378 -9.76 -3.04 -26.58
CA ASN A 378 -10.98 -2.26 -26.43
C ASN A 378 -11.58 -2.46 -25.04
N MET A 379 -11.67 -3.71 -24.56
CA MET A 379 -12.14 -3.99 -23.20
C MET A 379 -11.24 -3.36 -22.13
N HIS A 380 -9.92 -3.28 -22.34
CA HIS A 380 -9.01 -2.59 -21.43
C HIS A 380 -9.21 -1.08 -21.43
N GLN A 381 -9.40 -0.47 -22.60
CA GLN A 381 -9.68 0.97 -22.73
C GLN A 381 -10.98 1.35 -22.03
N GLU A 382 -12.01 0.51 -22.12
CA GLU A 382 -13.32 0.78 -21.52
C GLU A 382 -13.39 0.47 -20.02
N THR A 383 -12.66 -0.56 -19.55
CA THR A 383 -12.82 -1.05 -18.16
C THR A 383 -11.61 -0.85 -17.26
N HIS A 384 -10.45 -0.50 -17.83
CA HIS A 384 -9.14 -0.43 -17.14
C HIS A 384 -8.80 -1.70 -16.32
N SER A 385 -9.39 -2.84 -16.67
CA SER A 385 -9.18 -4.10 -15.96
C SER A 385 -7.79 -4.68 -16.25
N GLY A 386 -7.21 -5.39 -15.28
CA GLY A 386 -5.93 -6.08 -15.43
C GLY A 386 -6.01 -7.25 -16.42
N ALA A 387 -4.85 -7.65 -16.97
CA ALA A 387 -4.76 -8.67 -18.03
C ALA A 387 -5.43 -10.01 -17.69
N ASP A 388 -5.28 -10.50 -16.46
CA ASP A 388 -5.87 -11.78 -16.03
C ASP A 388 -7.41 -11.75 -16.06
N ALA A 389 -7.99 -10.64 -15.57
CA ALA A 389 -9.45 -10.46 -15.55
C ALA A 389 -10.03 -10.32 -16.96
N LEU A 390 -9.35 -9.58 -17.84
CA LEU A 390 -9.77 -9.40 -19.22
C LEU A 390 -9.77 -10.72 -20.00
N VAL A 391 -8.69 -11.50 -19.90
CA VAL A 391 -8.60 -12.82 -20.56
C VAL A 391 -9.66 -13.78 -20.02
N LEU A 392 -9.93 -13.75 -18.71
CA LEU A 392 -10.97 -14.58 -18.10
C LEU A 392 -12.37 -14.22 -18.63
N ILE A 393 -12.69 -12.92 -18.75
CA ILE A 393 -13.98 -12.44 -19.27
C ILE A 393 -14.12 -12.79 -20.76
N ALA A 394 -13.09 -12.52 -21.57
CA ALA A 394 -13.11 -12.81 -23.00
C ALA A 394 -13.26 -14.31 -23.28
N LYS A 395 -12.56 -15.17 -22.54
CA LYS A 395 -12.66 -16.63 -22.64
C LYS A 395 -14.03 -17.20 -22.30
N ARG A 396 -14.92 -16.46 -21.63
CA ARG A 396 -16.30 -16.94 -21.41
C ARG A 396 -17.13 -16.99 -22.70
N ARG A 397 -16.78 -16.18 -23.70
CA ARG A 397 -17.57 -16.04 -24.95
C ARG A 397 -16.78 -16.30 -26.22
N HIS A 398 -15.45 -16.19 -26.17
CA HIS A 398 -14.58 -16.33 -27.33
C HIS A 398 -13.44 -17.30 -27.06
N TRP A 399 -13.06 -18.05 -28.09
CA TRP A 399 -11.91 -18.93 -28.08
C TRP A 399 -10.90 -18.45 -29.12
N ALA A 400 -9.63 -18.32 -28.73
CA ALA A 400 -8.53 -18.02 -29.63
C ALA A 400 -7.29 -18.84 -29.24
N LYS A 401 -6.53 -19.27 -30.26
CA LYS A 401 -5.28 -20.01 -30.06
C LYS A 401 -4.30 -19.12 -29.28
N ASN A 402 -3.71 -19.67 -28.21
CA ASN A 402 -2.70 -19.00 -27.37
C ASN A 402 -3.13 -17.76 -26.56
N ALA A 403 -4.43 -17.55 -26.31
CA ALA A 403 -4.89 -16.49 -25.41
C ALA A 403 -4.37 -16.71 -23.96
N LYS A 404 -3.22 -16.11 -23.63
CA LYS A 404 -2.56 -16.18 -22.32
C LYS A 404 -2.28 -14.78 -21.77
N PRO A 405 -2.51 -14.51 -20.47
CA PRO A 405 -2.27 -13.19 -19.87
C PRO A 405 -0.85 -12.67 -20.10
N SER A 406 0.15 -13.54 -20.15
CA SER A 406 1.56 -13.20 -20.36
C SER A 406 1.88 -12.58 -21.73
N ARG A 407 1.02 -12.77 -22.75
CA ARG A 407 1.17 -12.10 -24.06
C ARG A 407 0.56 -10.71 -24.06
N TYR A 408 -0.38 -10.44 -23.15
CA TYR A 408 -1.08 -9.16 -23.04
C TYR A 408 -0.41 -8.32 -21.97
N ASN A 409 0.58 -7.53 -22.39
CA ASN A 409 1.25 -6.63 -21.47
C ASN A 409 0.33 -5.43 -21.16
N SER A 410 -0.50 -5.58 -20.12
CA SER A 410 -1.35 -4.49 -19.57
C SER A 410 -0.57 -3.21 -19.26
N GLN A 411 0.74 -3.27 -19.02
CA GLN A 411 1.57 -2.07 -18.85
C GLN A 411 1.87 -1.35 -20.17
N LYS A 412 1.92 -2.05 -21.32
CA LYS A 412 2.18 -1.41 -22.63
C LYS A 412 0.99 -0.59 -23.12
N VAL A 413 -0.23 -1.06 -22.87
CA VAL A 413 -1.47 -0.36 -23.28
C VAL A 413 -1.73 0.87 -22.39
N CYS A 414 -1.40 0.81 -21.10
CA CYS A 414 -1.43 1.98 -20.21
C CYS A 414 -0.32 3.02 -20.48
N TYR A 415 0.82 2.63 -21.08
CA TYR A 415 1.94 3.56 -21.31
C TYR A 415 1.73 4.44 -22.56
N LEU A 416 0.99 3.97 -23.56
CA LEU A 416 0.74 4.71 -24.81
C LEU A 416 -0.35 5.80 -24.68
N LEU A 417 -1.13 5.79 -23.60
CA LEU A 417 -2.14 6.81 -23.29
C LEU A 417 -1.64 7.87 -22.27
N ARG A 418 -0.33 7.88 -21.98
CA ARG A 418 0.34 8.91 -21.16
C ARG A 418 1.28 9.82 -21.97
N GLN A 419 1.04 9.99 -23.27
CA GLN A 419 1.61 11.08 -24.05
C GLN A 419 0.53 12.08 -24.42
#